data_AF-A0A7W6GUR3-F1
#
_entry.id   AF-A0A7W6GUR3-F1
#
_cell.length_a   1.000
_cell.length_b   1.000
_cell.length_c   1.000
_cell.angle_alpha   90.00
_cell.angle_beta   90.00
_cell.angle_gamma   90.00
#
_symmetry.space_group_name_H-M   'P 1'
#
loop_
_entity.id
_entity.type
_entity.pdbx_description
1 polymer ?
#
loop_
_entity_poly.entity_id
_entity_poly.type
_entity_poly.pdbx_seq_one_letter_code
_entity_poly.pdbx_strand_id
1 'polypeptide(L)'
;MSALSSRLEMIADVGFKVFSIVAICFGGLRYFQEREEIAQTDALSRSLSYIEEYGSERYVGARLDLHDFWVEHPQLVELLSSGGISERVYRAALSQDVFRSGAHRHIREPLILLDNLYSQVAFCFRSDLCEAKILTEFFCPIARTEAVAYAPFFERMTLETGDRDLGRDLSEFGSNCF
;
A
#
# COMPACT_ATOMS: atom_id res chain seq x y z
N MET A 1 51.25 52.61 14.98
CA MET A 1 51.16 51.34 14.23
C MET A 1 50.38 50.23 14.97
N SER A 2 49.81 50.45 16.17
CA SER A 2 49.06 49.41 16.91
C SER A 2 47.59 49.27 16.52
N ALA A 3 46.92 50.34 16.06
CA ALA A 3 45.48 50.29 15.73
C ALA A 3 45.15 49.49 14.45
N LEU A 4 46.06 49.45 13.48
CA LEU A 4 45.89 48.73 12.21
C LEU A 4 46.00 47.21 12.37
N SER A 5 46.87 46.73 13.27
CA SER A 5 47.01 45.29 13.59
C SER A 5 45.75 44.75 14.28
N SER A 6 45.17 45.49 15.24
CA SER A 6 43.94 45.07 15.94
C SER A 6 42.70 44.96 15.03
N ARG A 7 42.60 45.81 13.99
CA ARG A 7 41.47 45.77 13.05
C ARG A 7 41.60 44.63 12.03
N LEU A 8 42.83 44.26 11.66
CA LEU A 8 43.10 43.13 10.78
C LEU A 8 42.78 41.78 11.46
N GLU A 9 43.11 41.64 12.75
CA GLU A 9 42.74 40.45 13.54
C GLU A 9 41.22 40.33 13.71
N MET A 10 40.52 41.44 13.95
CA MET A 10 39.06 41.45 14.10
C MET A 10 38.32 41.11 12.78
N ILE A 11 38.82 41.57 11.64
CA ILE A 11 38.24 41.23 10.32
C ILE A 11 38.50 39.75 9.98
N ALA A 12 39.67 39.21 10.31
CA ALA A 12 39.99 37.80 10.09
C ALA A 12 39.12 36.87 10.95
N ASP A 13 38.91 37.21 12.23
CA ASP A 13 38.13 36.40 13.16
C ASP A 13 36.61 36.46 12.87
N VAL A 14 36.10 37.61 12.42
CA VAL A 14 34.70 37.74 11.94
C VAL A 14 34.52 37.01 10.61
N GLY A 15 35.47 37.14 9.67
CA GLY A 15 35.44 36.44 8.39
C GLY A 15 35.44 34.92 8.55
N PHE A 16 36.24 34.38 9.48
CA PHE A 16 36.29 32.95 9.77
C PHE A 16 35.00 32.44 10.41
N LYS A 17 34.40 33.20 11.33
CA LYS A 17 33.10 32.85 11.94
C LYS A 17 31.96 32.84 10.93
N VAL A 18 31.90 33.84 10.05
CA VAL A 18 30.91 33.88 8.97
C VAL A 18 31.10 32.72 7.99
N PHE A 19 32.35 32.43 7.60
CA PHE A 19 32.64 31.30 6.71
C PHE A 19 32.27 29.95 7.33
N SER A 20 32.51 29.78 8.64
CA SER A 20 32.17 28.56 9.38
C SER A 20 30.66 28.33 9.47
N ILE A 21 29.87 29.39 9.72
CA ILE A 21 28.39 29.32 9.74
C ILE A 21 27.85 28.96 8.36
N VAL A 22 28.37 29.58 7.30
CA VAL A 22 27.99 29.26 5.92
C VAL A 22 28.33 27.81 5.58
N ALA A 23 29.53 27.32 5.91
CA ALA A 23 29.92 25.93 5.67
C ALA A 23 29.04 24.92 6.42
N ILE A 24 28.64 25.21 7.66
CA ILE A 24 27.71 24.37 8.44
C ILE A 24 26.31 24.37 7.81
N CYS A 25 25.81 25.53 7.38
CA CYS A 25 24.51 25.62 6.70
C CYS A 25 24.50 24.87 5.36
N PHE A 26 25.56 25.01 4.55
CA PHE A 26 25.69 24.29 3.28
C PHE A 26 25.86 22.77 3.49
N GLY A 27 26.63 22.35 4.50
CA GLY A 27 26.78 20.94 4.86
C GLY A 27 25.49 20.32 5.37
N GLY A 28 24.71 21.05 6.18
CA GLY A 28 23.38 20.63 6.63
C GLY A 28 22.41 20.50 5.46
N LEU A 29 22.31 21.51 4.60
CA LEU A 29 21.45 21.48 3.41
C LEU A 29 21.79 20.31 2.48
N ARG A 30 23.07 20.06 2.22
CA ARG A 30 23.50 18.92 1.39
C ARG A 30 23.18 17.58 2.04
N TYR A 31 23.35 17.45 3.36
CA TYR A 31 22.98 16.24 4.09
C TYR A 31 21.46 15.96 4.03
N PHE A 32 20.62 17.00 4.13
CA PHE A 32 19.18 16.85 3.97
C PHE A 32 18.79 16.52 2.53
N GLN A 33 19.44 17.12 1.52
CA GLN A 33 19.22 16.79 0.11
C GLN A 33 19.62 15.34 -0.21
N GLU A 34 20.79 14.89 0.23
CA GLU A 34 21.23 13.49 0.05
C GLU A 34 20.30 12.52 0.80
N ARG A 35 19.84 12.88 2.00
CA ARG A 35 18.82 12.11 2.74
C ARG A 35 17.48 12.03 2.01
N GLU A 36 17.06 13.13 1.38
CA GLU A 36 15.80 13.22 0.64
C GLU A 36 15.86 12.42 -0.67
N GLU A 37 16.96 12.52 -1.42
CA GLU A 37 17.18 11.72 -2.63
C GLU A 37 17.27 10.21 -2.32
N ILE A 38 17.96 9.83 -1.23
CA ILE A 38 17.99 8.43 -0.76
C ILE A 38 16.60 7.99 -0.32
N ALA A 39 15.87 8.81 0.43
CA ALA A 39 14.52 8.48 0.89
C ALA A 39 13.54 8.29 -0.28
N GLN A 40 13.62 9.12 -1.32
CA GLN A 40 12.83 8.96 -2.55
C GLN A 40 13.21 7.69 -3.31
N THR A 41 14.51 7.38 -3.40
CA THR A 41 14.99 6.15 -4.05
C THR A 41 14.54 4.90 -3.28
N ASP A 42 14.59 4.95 -1.94
CA ASP A 42 14.13 3.87 -1.06
C ASP A 42 12.60 3.69 -1.14
N ALA A 43 11.84 4.80 -1.14
CA ALA A 43 10.39 4.77 -1.27
C ALA A 43 9.95 4.20 -2.63
N LEU A 44 10.66 4.58 -3.71
CA LEU A 44 10.45 4.01 -5.04
C LEU A 44 10.77 2.52 -5.07
N SER A 45 11.93 2.13 -4.54
CA SER A 45 12.35 0.73 -4.48
C SER A 45 11.35 -0.14 -3.70
N ARG A 46 10.85 0.35 -2.55
CA ARG A 46 9.81 -0.35 -1.78
C ARG A 46 8.51 -0.47 -2.55
N SER A 47 8.04 0.60 -3.21
CA SER A 47 6.84 0.54 -4.04
C SER A 47 6.96 -0.52 -5.14
N LEU A 48 8.10 -0.55 -5.84
CA LEU A 48 8.36 -1.55 -6.88
C LEU A 48 8.42 -2.97 -6.31
N SER A 49 8.99 -3.15 -5.11
CA SER A 49 9.07 -4.47 -4.47
C SER A 49 7.69 -5.07 -4.17
N TYR A 50 6.69 -4.27 -3.82
CA TYR A 50 5.32 -4.78 -3.65
C TYR A 50 4.67 -5.16 -5.00
N ILE A 51 4.96 -4.43 -6.07
CA ILE A 51 4.49 -4.75 -7.42
C ILE A 51 5.14 -6.06 -7.90
N GLU A 52 6.44 -6.22 -7.67
CA GLU A 52 7.18 -7.46 -7.96
C GLU A 52 6.64 -8.63 -7.14
N GLU A 53 6.38 -8.43 -5.85
CA GLU A 53 5.81 -9.45 -4.96
C GLU A 53 4.41 -9.87 -5.43
N TYR A 54 3.56 -8.93 -5.86
CA TYR A 54 2.25 -9.24 -6.45
C TYR A 54 2.35 -10.08 -7.74
N GLY A 55 3.46 -9.93 -8.46
CA GLY A 55 3.82 -10.73 -9.64
C GLY A 55 4.55 -12.04 -9.32
N SER A 56 4.90 -12.31 -8.06
CA SER A 56 5.59 -13.54 -7.67
C SER A 56 4.71 -14.78 -7.85
N GLU A 57 5.34 -15.95 -8.01
CA GLU A 57 4.65 -17.24 -8.16
C GLU A 57 3.62 -17.48 -7.04
N ARG A 58 3.95 -17.05 -5.82
CA ARG A 58 3.08 -17.18 -4.65
C ARG A 58 1.75 -16.44 -4.83
N TYR A 59 1.80 -15.17 -5.24
CA TYR A 59 0.62 -14.34 -5.43
C TYR A 59 -0.10 -14.62 -6.75
N VAL A 60 0.63 -15.06 -7.77
CA VAL A 60 0.03 -15.57 -9.02
C VAL A 60 -0.77 -16.84 -8.74
N GLY A 61 -0.21 -17.80 -7.99
CA GLY A 61 -0.91 -19.04 -7.61
C GLY A 61 -2.21 -18.75 -6.85
N ALA A 62 -2.18 -17.90 -5.84
CA ALA A 62 -3.39 -17.51 -5.10
C ALA A 62 -4.43 -16.81 -5.98
N ARG A 63 -4.02 -15.95 -6.92
CA ARG A 63 -4.95 -15.33 -7.87
C ARG A 63 -5.53 -16.33 -8.86
N LEU A 64 -4.77 -17.36 -9.25
CA LEU A 64 -5.29 -18.46 -10.06
C LEU A 64 -6.33 -19.27 -9.29
N ASP A 65 -6.08 -19.62 -8.02
CA ASP A 65 -7.07 -20.32 -7.19
C ASP A 65 -8.36 -19.51 -7.02
N LEU A 66 -8.24 -18.19 -6.84
CA LEU A 66 -9.39 -17.29 -6.78
C LEU A 66 -10.11 -17.16 -8.13
N HIS A 67 -9.36 -17.12 -9.22
CA HIS A 67 -9.92 -17.12 -10.57
C HIS A 67 -10.69 -18.41 -10.85
N ASP A 68 -10.14 -19.57 -10.51
CA ASP A 68 -10.76 -20.87 -10.71
C ASP A 68 -12.06 -20.99 -9.92
N PHE A 69 -12.09 -20.45 -8.69
CA PHE A 69 -13.34 -20.30 -7.94
C PHE A 69 -14.40 -19.48 -8.70
N TRP A 70 -14.03 -18.37 -9.33
CA TRP A 70 -14.98 -17.57 -10.12
C TRP A 70 -15.42 -18.28 -11.40
N VAL A 71 -14.55 -19.06 -12.03
CA VAL A 71 -14.88 -19.89 -13.21
C VAL A 71 -15.91 -20.96 -12.85
N GLU A 72 -15.84 -21.54 -11.65
CA GLU A 72 -16.82 -22.51 -11.14
C GLU A 72 -18.18 -21.88 -10.81
N HIS A 73 -18.23 -20.55 -10.63
CA HIS A 73 -19.43 -19.80 -10.24
C HIS A 73 -19.74 -18.63 -11.20
N PRO A 74 -19.93 -18.89 -12.51
CA PRO A 74 -20.10 -17.84 -13.53
C PRO A 74 -21.31 -16.93 -13.27
N GLN A 75 -22.36 -17.45 -12.63
CA GLN A 75 -23.52 -16.68 -12.21
C GLN A 75 -23.15 -15.54 -11.27
N LEU A 76 -22.18 -15.73 -10.37
CA LEU A 76 -21.76 -14.68 -9.43
C LEU A 76 -20.95 -13.59 -10.14
N VAL A 77 -20.17 -13.99 -11.15
CA VAL A 77 -19.41 -13.05 -12.00
C VAL A 77 -20.38 -12.12 -12.75
N GLU A 78 -21.44 -12.68 -13.33
CA GLU A 78 -22.49 -11.90 -13.99
C GLU A 78 -23.17 -10.90 -13.03
N LEU A 79 -23.43 -11.34 -11.78
CA LEU A 79 -23.98 -10.45 -10.75
C LEU A 79 -23.04 -9.28 -10.43
N LEU A 80 -21.73 -9.52 -10.35
CA LEU A 80 -20.72 -8.49 -10.10
C LEU A 80 -20.53 -7.54 -11.30
N SER A 81 -20.57 -8.06 -12.54
CA SER A 81 -20.32 -7.27 -13.74
C SER A 81 -21.52 -6.46 -14.23
N SER A 82 -22.75 -6.88 -13.90
CA SER A 82 -23.98 -6.27 -14.43
C SER A 82 -24.28 -4.87 -13.86
N GLY A 83 -23.62 -4.44 -12.78
CA GLY A 83 -23.69 -3.09 -12.21
C GLY A 83 -25.06 -2.65 -11.66
N GLY A 84 -26.14 -3.35 -12.01
CA GLY A 84 -27.52 -3.04 -11.63
C GLY A 84 -28.05 -3.84 -10.43
N ILE A 85 -27.21 -4.68 -9.83
CA ILE A 85 -27.62 -5.59 -8.76
C ILE A 85 -27.14 -5.02 -7.42
N SER A 86 -28.08 -4.84 -6.49
CA SER A 86 -27.76 -4.38 -5.14
C SER A 86 -26.86 -5.37 -4.41
N GLU A 87 -25.94 -4.87 -3.60
CA GLU A 87 -25.06 -5.65 -2.71
C GLU A 87 -25.83 -6.73 -1.92
N ARG A 88 -27.06 -6.43 -1.51
CA ARG A 88 -27.95 -7.36 -0.81
C ARG A 88 -28.26 -8.63 -1.61
N VAL A 89 -28.50 -8.51 -2.91
CA VAL A 89 -28.83 -9.65 -3.79
C VAL A 89 -27.58 -10.52 -3.99
N TYR A 90 -26.43 -9.89 -4.18
CA TYR A 90 -25.15 -10.58 -4.27
C TYR A 90 -24.83 -11.40 -3.01
N ARG A 91 -24.96 -10.79 -1.82
CA ARG A 91 -24.79 -11.49 -0.53
C ARG A 91 -25.77 -12.65 -0.35
N ALA A 92 -27.01 -12.49 -0.79
CA ALA A 92 -28.01 -13.56 -0.73
C ALA A 92 -27.65 -14.74 -1.64
N ALA A 93 -27.13 -14.48 -2.84
CA ALA A 93 -26.66 -15.51 -3.77
C ALA A 93 -25.49 -16.30 -3.17
N LEU A 94 -24.47 -15.59 -2.65
CA LEU A 94 -23.35 -16.22 -1.96
C LEU A 94 -23.79 -17.09 -0.77
N SER A 95 -24.78 -16.61 -0.01
CA SER A 95 -25.27 -17.35 1.16
C SER A 95 -25.99 -18.66 0.79
N GLN A 96 -26.72 -18.68 -0.33
CA GLN A 96 -27.47 -19.86 -0.78
C GLN A 96 -26.57 -20.92 -1.44
N ASP A 97 -25.60 -20.48 -2.24
CA ASP A 97 -24.81 -21.35 -3.10
C ASP A 97 -23.45 -21.68 -2.47
N VAL A 98 -22.64 -20.64 -2.22
CA VAL A 98 -21.24 -20.78 -1.81
C VAL A 98 -21.09 -21.09 -0.33
N PHE A 99 -21.68 -20.28 0.55
CA PHE A 99 -21.48 -20.43 2.00
C PHE A 99 -22.21 -21.64 2.58
N ARG A 100 -23.34 -22.01 1.99
CA ARG A 100 -24.12 -23.18 2.40
C ARG A 100 -23.43 -24.49 2.01
N SER A 101 -22.87 -24.57 0.80
CA SER A 101 -22.09 -25.74 0.35
C SER A 101 -20.73 -25.83 1.03
N GLY A 102 -20.19 -24.70 1.49
CA GLY A 102 -18.86 -24.60 2.07
C GLY A 102 -17.76 -24.40 1.02
N ALA A 103 -18.11 -24.10 -0.23
CA ALA A 103 -17.18 -23.86 -1.32
C ALA A 103 -16.20 -22.71 -1.01
N HIS A 104 -16.60 -21.72 -0.20
CA HIS A 104 -15.73 -20.62 0.23
C HIS A 104 -14.49 -21.05 1.00
N ARG A 105 -14.47 -22.26 1.57
CA ARG A 105 -13.34 -22.73 2.37
C ARG A 105 -12.07 -22.91 1.55
N HIS A 106 -12.21 -23.27 0.27
CA HIS A 106 -11.06 -23.50 -0.62
C HIS A 106 -10.29 -22.24 -0.94
N ILE A 107 -10.97 -21.09 -1.01
CA ILE A 107 -10.34 -19.80 -1.32
C ILE A 107 -9.85 -19.03 -0.10
N ARG A 108 -10.03 -19.57 1.12
CA ARG A 108 -9.69 -18.87 2.35
C ARG A 108 -8.20 -18.53 2.44
N GLU A 109 -7.33 -19.48 2.16
CA GLU A 109 -5.88 -19.25 2.19
C GLU A 109 -5.41 -18.24 1.12
N PRO A 110 -5.84 -18.35 -0.15
CA PRO A 110 -5.61 -17.31 -1.15
C PRO A 110 -6.08 -15.91 -0.72
N LEU A 111 -7.26 -15.79 -0.11
CA LEU A 111 -7.78 -14.51 0.37
C LEU A 111 -6.95 -13.92 1.51
N ILE A 112 -6.52 -14.73 2.47
CA ILE A 112 -5.64 -14.30 3.56
C ILE A 112 -4.30 -13.83 3.02
N LEU A 113 -3.78 -14.51 1.99
CA LEU A 113 -2.52 -14.12 1.37
C LEU A 113 -2.63 -12.74 0.69
N LEU A 114 -3.69 -12.50 -0.08
CA LEU A 114 -3.95 -11.18 -0.66
C LEU A 114 -4.15 -10.11 0.41
N ASP A 115 -4.92 -10.41 1.45
CA ASP A 115 -5.16 -9.47 2.56
C ASP A 115 -3.86 -9.05 3.25
N ASN A 116 -2.92 -9.97 3.45
CA ASN A 116 -1.59 -9.66 4.00
C ASN A 116 -0.81 -8.71 3.08
N LEU A 117 -0.84 -8.91 1.76
CA LEU A 117 -0.19 -7.98 0.83
C LEU A 117 -0.80 -6.58 0.93
N TYR A 118 -2.13 -6.47 0.90
CA TYR A 118 -2.79 -5.18 1.01
C TYR A 118 -2.56 -4.52 2.37
N SER A 119 -2.43 -5.29 3.44
CA SER A 119 -2.05 -4.77 4.76
C SER A 119 -0.65 -4.15 4.73
N GLN A 120 0.31 -4.80 4.07
CA GLN A 120 1.67 -4.27 3.91
C GLN A 120 1.71 -3.02 3.00
N VAL A 121 0.98 -3.06 1.87
CA VAL A 121 0.85 -1.93 0.95
C VAL A 121 0.19 -0.73 1.64
N ALA A 122 -0.93 -0.95 2.34
CA ALA A 122 -1.64 0.09 3.08
C ALA A 122 -0.77 0.65 4.22
N PHE A 123 -0.03 -0.19 4.93
CA PHE A 123 0.94 0.26 5.93
C PHE A 123 2.02 1.14 5.31
N CYS A 124 2.60 0.72 4.17
CA CYS A 124 3.63 1.51 3.50
C CYS A 124 3.11 2.86 3.01
N PHE A 125 1.89 2.86 2.45
CA PHE A 125 1.20 4.05 1.98
C PHE A 125 0.89 5.03 3.13
N ARG A 126 0.25 4.57 4.20
CA ARG A 126 -0.14 5.42 5.35
C ARG A 126 1.05 5.94 6.16
N SER A 127 2.19 5.26 6.07
CA SER A 127 3.41 5.64 6.80
C SER A 127 4.36 6.51 5.97
N ASP A 128 3.95 6.93 4.77
CA ASP A 128 4.79 7.68 3.81
C ASP A 128 6.14 6.98 3.50
N LEU A 129 6.15 5.64 3.55
CA LEU A 129 7.36 4.83 3.34
C LEU A 129 7.54 4.40 1.88
N CYS A 130 6.53 4.65 1.04
CA CYS A 130 6.43 4.26 -0.36
C CYS A 130 6.03 5.45 -1.23
N GLU A 131 6.39 5.40 -2.51
CA GLU A 131 5.90 6.33 -3.53
C GLU A 131 4.40 6.12 -3.77
N ALA A 132 3.59 6.98 -3.15
CA ALA A 132 2.13 6.90 -3.16
C ALA A 132 1.55 6.79 -4.57
N LYS A 133 2.03 7.61 -5.51
CA LYS A 133 1.53 7.63 -6.89
C LYS A 133 1.70 6.28 -7.59
N ILE A 134 2.84 5.61 -7.39
CA ILE A 134 3.13 4.33 -8.05
C ILE A 134 2.23 3.24 -7.47
N LEU A 135 2.08 3.20 -6.14
CA LEU A 135 1.21 2.23 -5.48
C LEU A 135 -0.25 2.43 -5.87
N THR A 136 -0.75 3.67 -5.89
CA THR A 136 -2.14 3.92 -6.24
C THR A 136 -2.41 3.64 -7.70
N GLU A 137 -1.52 4.04 -8.63
CA GLU A 137 -1.69 3.77 -10.06
C GLU A 137 -1.78 2.26 -10.35
N PHE A 138 -0.96 1.44 -9.67
CA PHE A 138 -0.96 -0.01 -9.86
C PHE A 138 -2.09 -0.73 -9.10
N PHE A 139 -2.21 -0.50 -7.79
CA PHE A 139 -3.09 -1.30 -6.93
C PHE A 139 -4.53 -0.78 -6.88
N CYS A 140 -4.82 0.49 -7.13
CA CYS A 140 -6.18 1.01 -6.94
C CYS A 140 -7.26 0.37 -7.81
N PRO A 141 -7.05 0.16 -9.13
CA PRO A 141 -8.05 -0.49 -9.96
C PRO A 141 -8.38 -1.92 -9.48
N ILE A 142 -7.35 -2.62 -8.99
CA ILE A 142 -7.41 -3.98 -8.49
C ILE A 142 -8.14 -4.00 -7.14
N ALA A 143 -7.65 -3.21 -6.18
CA ALA A 143 -8.19 -3.12 -4.83
C ALA A 143 -9.68 -2.75 -4.80
N ARG A 144 -10.12 -1.82 -5.65
CA ARG A 144 -11.55 -1.46 -5.76
C ARG A 144 -12.41 -2.65 -6.15
N THR A 145 -11.97 -3.41 -7.14
CA THR A 145 -12.70 -4.57 -7.65
C THR A 145 -12.71 -5.69 -6.61
N GLU A 146 -11.55 -5.99 -6.04
CA GLU A 146 -11.37 -7.06 -5.06
C GLU A 146 -12.06 -6.76 -3.72
N ALA A 147 -12.06 -5.50 -3.27
CA ALA A 147 -12.77 -5.10 -2.06
C ALA A 147 -14.27 -5.38 -2.16
N VAL A 148 -14.88 -5.11 -3.32
CA VAL A 148 -16.31 -5.40 -3.54
C VAL A 148 -16.56 -6.90 -3.65
N ALA A 149 -15.75 -7.61 -4.46
CA ALA A 149 -15.93 -9.04 -4.71
C ALA A 149 -15.73 -9.88 -3.44
N TYR A 150 -14.73 -9.54 -2.62
CA TYR A 150 -14.31 -10.37 -1.50
C TYR A 150 -14.81 -9.91 -0.13
N ALA A 151 -15.39 -8.72 0.01
CA ALA A 151 -15.92 -8.24 1.30
C ALA A 151 -16.83 -9.24 2.02
N PRO A 152 -17.82 -9.91 1.36
CA PRO A 152 -18.67 -10.89 2.04
C PRO A 152 -17.90 -12.12 2.54
N PHE A 153 -16.79 -12.48 1.89
CA PHE A 153 -15.95 -13.60 2.29
C PHE A 153 -15.11 -13.24 3.51
N PHE A 154 -14.54 -12.03 3.54
CA PHE A 154 -13.83 -11.52 4.72
C PHE A 154 -14.76 -11.42 5.93
N GLU A 155 -15.96 -10.87 5.77
CA GLU A 155 -16.97 -10.84 6.84
C GLU A 155 -17.30 -12.25 7.37
N ARG A 156 -17.45 -13.22 6.46
CA ARG A 156 -17.70 -14.61 6.83
C ARG A 156 -16.54 -15.19 7.63
N MET A 157 -15.30 -14.93 7.21
CA MET A 157 -14.10 -15.37 7.94
C MET A 157 -14.01 -14.71 9.31
N THR A 158 -14.26 -13.41 9.42
CA THR A 158 -14.32 -12.68 10.70
C THR A 158 -15.36 -13.28 11.65
N LEU A 159 -16.53 -13.68 11.16
CA LEU A 159 -17.54 -14.37 11.98
C LEU A 159 -17.06 -15.76 12.46
N GLU A 160 -16.23 -16.44 11.68
CA GLU A 160 -15.70 -17.76 12.00
C GLU A 160 -14.46 -17.71 12.92
N THR A 161 -13.60 -16.70 12.80
CA THR A 161 -12.33 -16.57 13.54
C THR A 161 -12.36 -15.58 14.69
N GLY A 162 -13.26 -14.59 14.64
CA GLY A 162 -13.25 -13.43 15.53
C GLY A 162 -12.25 -12.33 15.13
N ASP A 163 -11.47 -12.52 14.07
CA ASP A 163 -10.50 -11.54 13.58
C ASP A 163 -11.21 -10.43 12.79
N ARG A 164 -11.21 -9.22 13.35
CA ARG A 164 -11.91 -8.06 12.79
C ARG A 164 -11.07 -7.25 11.81
N ASP A 165 -9.79 -7.55 11.67
CA ASP A 165 -8.90 -6.81 10.78
C ASP A 165 -8.86 -7.39 9.36
N LEU A 166 -9.39 -8.61 9.16
CA LEU A 166 -9.46 -9.27 7.85
C LEU A 166 -10.21 -8.42 6.81
N GLY A 167 -9.55 -8.17 5.69
CA GLY A 167 -10.09 -7.41 4.55
C GLY A 167 -10.22 -5.91 4.81
N ARG A 168 -9.89 -5.42 6.01
CA ARG A 168 -10.03 -4.00 6.39
C ARG A 168 -9.13 -3.12 5.55
N ASP A 169 -7.85 -3.48 5.46
CA ASP A 169 -6.86 -2.67 4.75
C ASP A 169 -7.10 -2.69 3.24
N LEU A 170 -7.54 -3.81 2.67
CA LEU A 170 -8.01 -3.87 1.28
C LEU A 170 -9.23 -2.95 1.04
N SER A 171 -10.24 -3.03 1.92
CA SER A 171 -11.44 -2.20 1.80
C SER A 171 -11.13 -0.71 1.91
N GLU A 172 -10.33 -0.34 2.91
CA GLU A 172 -9.88 1.04 3.15
C GLU A 172 -9.06 1.55 1.95
N PHE A 173 -8.06 0.78 1.51
CA PHE A 173 -7.22 1.15 0.38
C PHE A 173 -8.05 1.33 -0.90
N GLY A 174 -8.94 0.38 -1.21
CA GLY A 174 -9.84 0.49 -2.37
C GLY A 174 -10.78 1.71 -2.31
N SER A 175 -11.26 2.07 -1.12
CA SER A 175 -12.15 3.23 -0.91
C SER A 175 -11.44 4.59 -1.00
N ASN A 176 -10.15 4.64 -0.63
CA ASN A 176 -9.34 5.86 -0.57
C ASN A 176 -8.52 6.13 -1.84
N CYS A 177 -8.68 5.31 -2.85
CA CYS A 177 -8.17 5.60 -4.19
C CYS A 177 -8.92 6.82 -4.75
N PHE A 178 -8.24 7.93 -5.00
CA PHE A 178 -8.78 9.15 -5.64
C PHE A 178 -7.95 9.53 -6.86
#